data_AF-A0A317WVF3-F1
#
_entry.id   AF-A0A317WVF3-F1
#
_cell.length_a   1.000
_cell.length_b   1.000
_cell.length_c   1.000
_cell.angle_alpha   90.00
_cell.angle_beta   90.00
_cell.angle_gamma   90.00
#
_symmetry.space_group_name_H-M   'P 1'
#
loop_
_entity.id
_entity.type
_entity.pdbx_description
1 polymer ?
#
loop_
_entity_poly.entity_id
_entity_poly.type
_entity_poly.pdbx_seq_one_letter_code
_entity_poly.pdbx_strand_id
1 'polypeptide(L)'
;MLSTIFLWPIFLLAVQAAFVRRWECRSSDQILVDSVFQQMSLDGAFESRDGITTLDLKLTGEFMFQSCDALDGAAAQMLVDARVLGRSVGYQGRTRGSCAESLYHAHSRTGLRQYAIYQTSYYLNHTYALHTLDTTIRLQLDGIEITCAAAHITPYIGSTASVLLKAFPFIIMVLFGAATGPLKIRRTNGRSMFRYEMDDASNDPAQSHVQGLGDCLQYLQFIFLSGCLTLSYPGFYQAIVSQLAWSSLIFKNWPVTHQFAYPGVMKGFYATNSTWGLEEMSQVLGGTTMSDLWVNAIVNLALVILGTAVVMQIPFLSEWISKSFQSRQAAELSDFRKESITQFQRTGWSVIRTVLDRFLLPIVAYSSFQPLLATWFPVYWTFMAVSFVSFLTVSLGITVWYLAKNGRQGVFFRHSSFPSRQSGDWFASALYGVPIVRGVAIGGLQQSGLSQILVLIACEVLILACMLWNCRYGPVWRHTCFSAARLVSIAMTCAFIPHAQVSERSRGLLAYCILLVHAGVLLFGFLGPCLVDIVRFSLCEMGFIKSPAEGFAQSNRAPVRIT
;
A
#
# COMPACT_ATOMS: atom_id res chain seq x y z
N MET A 1 30.11 -35.93 -24.70
CA MET A 1 31.38 -35.21 -24.55
C MET A 1 31.48 -34.20 -25.68
N LEU A 2 31.74 -32.94 -25.31
CA LEU A 2 32.14 -31.80 -26.14
C LEU A 2 31.30 -31.53 -27.41
N SER A 3 30.33 -30.60 -27.31
CA SER A 3 30.20 -29.46 -28.25
C SER A 3 28.93 -28.64 -27.96
N THR A 4 28.84 -27.96 -26.82
CA THR A 4 27.80 -26.93 -26.55
C THR A 4 28.28 -25.90 -25.52
N ILE A 5 29.55 -25.52 -25.60
CA ILE A 5 30.14 -24.42 -24.82
C ILE A 5 30.89 -23.57 -25.84
N PHE A 6 30.74 -22.25 -25.78
CA PHE A 6 31.15 -21.23 -26.75
C PHE A 6 30.10 -20.85 -27.80
N LEU A 7 29.10 -20.05 -27.38
CA LEU A 7 28.58 -18.91 -28.14
C LEU A 7 27.77 -17.94 -27.24
N TRP A 8 28.25 -17.74 -26.01
CA TRP A 8 27.76 -16.72 -25.08
C TRP A 8 29.01 -15.99 -24.57
N PRO A 9 29.48 -14.93 -25.25
CA PRO A 9 28.98 -13.60 -24.91
C PRO A 9 29.18 -12.57 -26.05
N ILE A 10 28.23 -12.41 -26.98
CA ILE A 10 28.23 -11.24 -27.90
C ILE A 10 26.90 -10.46 -27.85
N PHE A 11 25.94 -10.85 -27.00
CA PHE A 11 24.61 -10.23 -26.95
C PHE A 11 24.25 -9.50 -25.64
N LEU A 12 25.22 -9.00 -24.87
CA LEU A 12 24.93 -8.35 -23.57
C LEU A 12 25.63 -7.01 -23.34
N LEU A 13 25.61 -6.13 -24.34
CA LEU A 13 25.73 -4.68 -24.10
C LEU A 13 24.64 -3.94 -24.87
N ALA A 14 23.39 -4.39 -24.73
CA ALA A 14 22.29 -3.47 -24.97
C ALA A 14 22.36 -2.41 -23.85
N VAL A 15 22.82 -1.21 -24.18
CA VAL A 15 22.73 -0.02 -23.33
C VAL A 15 21.24 0.29 -23.17
N GLN A 16 20.57 -0.45 -22.28
CA GLN A 16 19.16 -0.26 -21.96
C GLN A 16 19.06 0.92 -21.00
N ALA A 17 18.88 2.13 -21.54
CA ALA A 17 18.49 3.28 -20.72
C ALA A 17 17.05 3.07 -20.20
N ALA A 18 16.74 3.64 -19.04
CA ALA A 18 15.42 3.51 -18.44
C ALA A 18 14.48 4.61 -18.96
N PHE A 19 13.25 4.25 -19.31
CA PHE A 19 12.26 5.22 -19.78
C PHE A 19 11.94 6.27 -18.70
N VAL A 20 11.90 7.54 -19.10
CA VAL A 20 11.53 8.68 -18.25
C VAL A 20 10.24 9.30 -18.76
N ARG A 21 9.22 9.37 -17.89
CA ARG A 21 7.95 10.00 -18.22
C ARG A 21 8.12 11.51 -18.40
N ARG A 22 7.65 12.02 -19.54
CA ARG A 22 7.69 13.42 -19.93
C ARG A 22 6.39 14.15 -19.59
N TRP A 23 6.54 15.42 -19.22
CA TRP A 23 5.50 16.41 -18.99
C TRP A 23 5.80 17.68 -19.79
N GLU A 24 4.77 18.48 -20.04
CA GLU A 24 4.91 19.78 -20.67
C GLU A 24 5.51 20.78 -19.68
N CYS A 25 6.40 21.64 -20.16
CA CYS A 25 6.88 22.75 -19.35
C CYS A 25 5.76 23.76 -19.10
N ARG A 26 5.71 24.32 -17.88
CA ARG A 26 4.73 25.37 -17.56
C ARG A 26 5.01 26.58 -18.44
N SER A 27 4.08 26.87 -19.35
CA SER A 27 4.09 28.02 -20.27
C SER A 27 4.53 29.29 -19.55
N SER A 28 5.71 29.79 -19.90
CA SER A 28 5.94 31.22 -20.00
C SER A 28 5.89 31.54 -21.48
N ASP A 29 4.79 32.16 -21.93
CA ASP A 29 4.61 32.82 -23.22
C ASP A 29 5.75 32.64 -24.22
N GLN A 30 5.68 31.59 -25.03
CA GLN A 30 6.35 31.56 -26.32
C GLN A 30 5.58 30.64 -27.25
N ILE A 31 5.00 31.27 -28.26
CA ILE A 31 4.47 30.66 -29.48
C ILE A 31 5.60 29.80 -30.04
N LEU A 32 5.52 28.48 -29.88
CA LEU A 32 6.47 27.56 -30.48
C LEU A 32 6.26 27.64 -31.99
N VAL A 33 7.10 28.43 -32.65
CA VAL A 33 7.26 28.47 -34.12
C VAL A 33 7.42 27.01 -34.58
N ASP A 34 6.67 26.62 -35.61
CA ASP A 34 6.60 25.29 -36.25
C ASP A 34 7.65 24.29 -35.71
N SER A 35 7.21 23.23 -35.02
CA SER A 35 8.11 22.34 -34.27
C SER A 35 9.13 21.65 -35.18
N VAL A 36 10.28 22.31 -35.35
CA VAL A 36 11.46 21.86 -36.09
C VAL A 36 11.94 20.49 -35.53
N PHE A 37 11.72 20.25 -34.24
CA PHE A 37 12.04 19.01 -33.55
C PHE A 37 10.84 18.45 -32.77
N GLN A 38 10.39 17.25 -33.13
CA GLN A 38 9.33 16.53 -32.44
C GLN A 38 9.94 15.45 -31.53
N GLN A 39 9.98 15.74 -30.23
CA GLN A 39 10.47 14.83 -29.20
C GLN A 39 9.69 13.49 -29.16
N MET A 40 10.38 12.36 -29.26
CA MET A 40 9.82 10.99 -29.27
C MET A 40 9.99 10.26 -27.94
N SER A 41 11.22 10.19 -27.40
CA SER A 41 11.52 9.49 -26.14
C SER A 41 12.51 10.27 -25.28
N LEU A 42 12.38 10.09 -23.97
CA LEU A 42 13.36 10.54 -22.99
C LEU A 42 13.74 9.31 -22.17
N ASP A 43 15.02 8.96 -22.21
CA ASP A 43 15.57 7.88 -21.41
C ASP A 43 16.60 8.44 -20.43
N GLY A 44 16.82 7.75 -19.32
CA GLY A 44 17.78 8.16 -18.31
C GLY A 44 18.43 6.98 -17.59
N ALA A 45 19.51 7.27 -16.89
CA ALA A 45 20.18 6.35 -15.99
C ALA A 45 20.90 7.12 -14.88
N PHE A 46 20.92 6.54 -13.67
CA PHE A 46 21.85 6.95 -12.63
C PHE A 46 23.10 6.07 -12.70
N GLU A 47 24.26 6.70 -12.87
CA GLU A 47 25.56 6.08 -12.64
C GLU A 47 26.15 6.67 -11.35
N SER A 48 26.71 5.80 -10.51
CA SER A 48 27.45 6.23 -9.32
C SER A 48 28.86 5.71 -9.45
N ARG A 49 29.82 6.62 -9.65
CA ARG A 49 31.23 6.31 -9.81
C ARG A 49 32.03 7.22 -8.88
N ASP A 50 32.93 6.61 -8.10
CA ASP A 50 33.84 7.34 -7.19
C ASP A 50 33.13 8.30 -6.21
N GLY A 51 31.92 7.95 -5.77
CA GLY A 51 31.11 8.75 -4.83
C GLY A 51 30.35 9.92 -5.47
N ILE A 52 30.52 10.15 -6.77
CA ILE A 52 29.76 11.15 -7.55
C ILE A 52 28.57 10.45 -8.20
N THR A 53 27.38 11.01 -8.02
CA THR A 53 26.15 10.51 -8.66
C THR A 53 25.86 11.34 -9.90
N THR A 54 25.82 10.69 -11.06
CA THR A 54 25.51 11.31 -12.35
C THR A 54 24.15 10.84 -12.84
N LEU A 55 23.34 11.79 -13.28
CA LEU A 55 22.10 11.54 -14.01
C LEU A 55 22.38 11.70 -15.49
N ASP A 56 22.48 10.59 -16.21
CA ASP A 56 22.61 10.57 -17.66
C ASP A 56 21.22 10.62 -18.28
N LEU A 57 21.00 11.57 -19.20
CA LEU A 57 19.76 11.73 -19.93
C LEU A 57 20.02 11.62 -21.42
N LYS A 58 19.10 10.96 -22.12
CA LYS A 58 19.08 10.79 -23.56
C LYS A 58 17.73 11.23 -24.11
N LEU A 59 17.71 12.34 -24.84
CA LEU A 59 16.53 12.84 -25.55
C LEU A 59 16.60 12.42 -27.02
N THR A 60 15.56 11.76 -27.51
CA THR A 60 15.45 11.34 -28.92
C THR A 60 14.22 11.97 -29.54
N GLY A 61 14.34 12.52 -30.75
CA GLY A 61 13.22 13.12 -31.47
C GLY A 61 13.36 13.08 -32.99
N GLU A 62 12.22 13.21 -33.67
CA GLU A 62 12.11 13.29 -35.12
C GLU A 62 12.30 14.73 -35.59
N PHE A 63 12.87 14.89 -36.78
CA PHE A 63 13.15 16.17 -37.38
C PHE A 63 12.40 16.30 -38.71
N MET A 64 11.76 17.45 -38.96
CA MET A 64 10.82 17.61 -40.09
C MET A 64 11.45 18.10 -41.41
N PHE A 65 12.75 18.44 -41.45
CA PHE A 65 13.42 18.98 -42.65
C PHE A 65 14.74 18.26 -43.00
N GLN A 66 15.15 18.34 -44.28
CA GLN A 66 16.32 17.67 -44.90
C GLN A 66 17.70 18.17 -44.42
N SER A 67 17.82 18.58 -43.15
CA SER A 67 18.99 19.31 -42.66
C SER A 67 19.29 18.97 -41.20
N CYS A 68 19.32 17.68 -40.84
CA CYS A 68 19.94 17.25 -39.59
C CYS A 68 21.41 17.73 -39.54
N ASP A 69 22.08 17.88 -40.69
CA ASP A 69 23.44 18.44 -40.79
C ASP A 69 23.52 19.96 -40.55
N ALA A 70 22.42 20.72 -40.76
CA ALA A 70 22.39 22.16 -40.44
C ALA A 70 22.18 22.41 -38.94
N LEU A 71 21.57 21.45 -38.25
CA LEU A 71 21.67 21.33 -36.79
C LEU A 71 22.78 20.35 -36.50
N ASP A 72 24.01 20.75 -36.87
CA ASP A 72 25.23 20.04 -36.49
C ASP A 72 25.04 19.54 -35.07
N GLY A 73 24.91 18.21 -34.85
CA GLY A 73 24.41 17.66 -33.58
C GLY A 73 25.21 18.12 -32.36
N ALA A 74 26.35 18.77 -32.56
CA ALA A 74 27.17 19.48 -31.59
C ALA A 74 26.76 20.93 -31.23
N ALA A 75 26.00 21.65 -32.07
CA ALA A 75 25.61 23.05 -31.88
C ALA A 75 24.43 23.20 -30.90
N ALA A 76 23.48 22.26 -30.91
CA ALA A 76 22.39 22.28 -29.95
C ALA A 76 22.82 21.77 -28.57
N GLN A 77 22.56 22.56 -27.54
CA GLN A 77 22.87 22.27 -26.15
C GLN A 77 21.63 21.81 -25.40
N MET A 78 21.76 20.67 -24.72
CA MET A 78 20.71 20.11 -23.86
C MET A 78 21.00 20.55 -22.43
N LEU A 79 20.33 21.61 -22.00
CA LEU A 79 20.43 22.15 -20.66
C LEU A 79 19.46 21.45 -19.73
N VAL A 80 19.97 20.92 -18.63
CA VAL A 80 19.20 20.23 -17.60
C VAL A 80 19.30 21.04 -16.32
N ASP A 81 18.15 21.31 -15.70
CA ASP A 81 18.08 21.86 -14.35
C ASP A 81 17.24 20.91 -13.49
N ALA A 82 17.90 20.17 -12.60
CA ALA A 82 17.25 19.29 -11.65
C ALA A 82 17.09 20.01 -10.31
N ARG A 83 15.85 20.10 -9.82
CA ARG A 83 15.51 20.80 -8.58
C ARG A 83 14.97 19.86 -7.52
N VAL A 84 15.32 20.14 -6.27
CA VAL A 84 14.71 19.53 -5.08
C VAL A 84 14.13 20.65 -4.23
N LEU A 85 12.82 20.57 -3.94
CA LEU A 85 12.11 21.59 -3.17
C LEU A 85 12.35 23.03 -3.68
N GLY A 86 12.47 23.17 -5.00
CA GLY A 86 12.67 24.45 -5.70
C GLY A 86 14.10 24.98 -5.73
N ARG A 87 15.11 24.21 -5.30
CA ARG A 87 16.54 24.57 -5.41
C ARG A 87 17.23 23.65 -6.40
N SER A 88 18.07 24.19 -7.28
CA SER A 88 18.92 23.39 -8.17
C SER A 88 19.96 22.62 -7.35
N VAL A 89 20.19 21.34 -7.69
CA VAL A 89 20.97 20.40 -6.87
C VAL A 89 22.19 19.80 -7.56
N GLY A 90 22.56 20.34 -8.71
CA GLY A 90 23.69 19.84 -9.47
C GLY A 90 24.20 20.85 -10.48
N TYR A 91 25.10 20.38 -11.33
CA TYR A 91 25.66 21.17 -12.41
C TYR A 91 25.66 20.40 -13.72
N GLN A 92 25.52 21.17 -14.79
CA GLN A 92 25.43 20.69 -16.16
C GLN A 92 26.78 20.13 -16.62
N GLY A 93 26.78 18.91 -17.15
CA GLY A 93 27.91 18.33 -17.85
C GLY A 93 27.90 18.63 -19.35
N ARG A 94 28.81 17.99 -20.09
CA ARG A 94 28.95 18.20 -21.54
C ARG A 94 27.82 17.48 -22.28
N THR A 95 27.13 18.23 -23.14
CA THR A 95 26.17 17.67 -24.09
C THR A 95 26.88 17.06 -25.30
N ARG A 96 26.35 15.96 -25.82
CA ARG A 96 26.70 15.37 -27.11
C ARG A 96 25.42 15.14 -27.89
N GLY A 97 25.31 15.67 -29.10
CA GLY A 97 24.24 15.29 -30.01
C GLY A 97 24.78 14.59 -31.25
N SER A 98 23.97 13.69 -31.79
CA SER A 98 24.28 12.94 -33.00
C SER A 98 23.01 12.76 -33.82
N CYS A 99 23.13 12.97 -35.13
CA CYS A 99 22.11 12.59 -36.10
C CYS A 99 22.28 11.11 -36.44
N ALA A 100 21.18 10.37 -36.45
CA ALA A 100 21.18 8.98 -36.88
C ALA A 100 20.07 8.76 -37.91
N GLU A 101 20.39 7.94 -38.91
CA GLU A 101 19.44 7.52 -39.94
C GLU A 101 18.97 6.11 -39.61
N SER A 102 17.66 5.87 -39.62
CA SER A 102 17.11 4.53 -39.39
C SER A 102 16.08 4.23 -40.46
N LEU A 103 16.32 3.13 -41.18
CA LEU A 103 15.31 2.44 -41.97
C LEU A 103 14.34 1.73 -41.02
N TYR A 104 13.38 2.47 -40.46
CA TYR A 104 12.34 1.86 -39.63
C TYR A 104 11.33 1.16 -40.54
N HIS A 105 11.48 -0.16 -40.73
CA HIS A 105 10.50 -1.01 -41.41
C HIS A 105 9.31 -1.31 -40.48
N ALA A 106 8.47 -0.31 -40.19
CA ALA A 106 7.16 -0.57 -39.58
C ALA A 106 6.11 0.36 -40.20
N HIS A 107 5.23 -0.25 -40.99
CA HIS A 107 4.01 0.32 -41.59
C HIS A 107 4.20 1.46 -42.60
N SER A 108 4.28 1.08 -43.89
CA SER A 108 3.55 1.68 -45.03
C SER A 108 3.33 3.20 -45.05
N ARG A 109 4.37 4.00 -44.77
CA ARG A 109 4.51 5.35 -45.30
C ARG A 109 5.97 5.58 -45.69
N THR A 110 6.16 5.80 -46.99
CA THR A 110 7.41 6.06 -47.70
C THR A 110 8.23 7.18 -47.04
N GLY A 111 9.47 6.89 -46.61
CA GLY A 111 10.49 7.89 -46.26
C GLY A 111 11.59 7.36 -45.33
N LEU A 112 12.85 7.76 -45.57
CA LEU A 112 13.92 7.71 -44.57
C LEU A 112 13.57 8.73 -43.47
N ARG A 113 13.40 8.29 -42.23
CA ARG A 113 13.21 9.21 -41.09
C ARG A 113 14.56 9.50 -40.45
N GLN A 114 14.93 10.78 -40.42
CA GLN A 114 16.09 11.27 -39.69
C GLN A 114 15.67 11.57 -38.25
N TYR A 115 16.42 11.05 -37.28
CA TYR A 115 16.20 11.34 -35.86
C TYR A 115 17.48 11.89 -35.24
N ALA A 116 17.31 12.83 -34.32
CA ALA A 116 18.41 13.40 -33.56
C ALA A 116 18.39 12.83 -32.13
N ILE A 117 19.58 12.48 -31.65
CA ILE A 117 19.80 11.99 -30.30
C ILE A 117 20.67 13.01 -29.57
N TYR A 118 20.20 13.51 -28.43
CA TYR A 118 20.96 14.37 -27.53
C TYR A 118 21.20 13.64 -26.21
N GLN A 119 22.45 13.63 -25.78
CA GLN A 119 22.89 12.99 -24.54
C GLN A 119 23.60 14.01 -23.66
N THR A 120 23.32 13.95 -22.36
CA THR A 120 24.01 14.79 -21.39
C THR A 120 24.11 14.10 -20.05
N SER A 121 25.21 14.34 -19.34
CA SER A 121 25.40 13.94 -17.96
C SER A 121 25.16 15.14 -17.05
N TYR A 122 24.34 14.99 -16.02
CA TYR A 122 24.09 16.00 -14.99
C TYR A 122 24.65 15.51 -13.66
N TYR A 123 25.59 16.26 -13.09
CA TYR A 123 26.30 15.86 -11.86
C TYR A 123 25.54 16.35 -10.64
N LEU A 124 25.13 15.44 -9.77
CA LEU A 124 24.38 15.75 -8.55
C LEU A 124 25.32 15.82 -7.35
N ASN A 125 25.03 16.74 -6.42
CA ASN A 125 25.77 16.85 -5.17
C ASN A 125 25.62 15.60 -4.28
N HIS A 126 24.43 14.98 -4.31
CA HIS A 126 24.07 13.78 -3.57
C HIS A 126 23.09 12.92 -4.38
N THR A 127 22.78 11.71 -3.90
CA THR A 127 21.83 10.80 -4.57
C THR A 127 20.37 11.25 -4.50
N TYR A 128 20.01 12.07 -3.49
CA TYR A 128 18.63 12.55 -3.24
C TYR A 128 17.57 11.42 -3.20
N ALA A 129 17.94 10.26 -2.65
CA ALA A 129 17.14 9.03 -2.65
C ALA A 129 15.73 9.13 -2.02
N LEU A 130 15.49 10.10 -1.13
CA LEU A 130 14.18 10.35 -0.50
C LEU A 130 13.46 11.57 -1.06
N HIS A 131 13.86 12.03 -2.25
CA HIS A 131 13.27 13.17 -2.95
C HIS A 131 12.88 12.78 -4.37
N THR A 132 11.94 13.54 -4.94
CA THR A 132 11.70 13.52 -6.39
C THR A 132 12.39 14.74 -6.98
N LEU A 133 13.19 14.51 -8.01
CA LEU A 133 13.83 15.54 -8.80
C LEU A 133 12.81 16.12 -9.76
N ASP A 134 12.53 17.41 -9.60
CA ASP A 134 11.77 18.20 -10.58
C ASP A 134 12.77 18.67 -11.65
N THR A 135 12.82 17.96 -12.77
CA THR A 135 13.82 18.17 -13.80
C THR A 135 13.22 18.88 -15.00
N THR A 136 13.80 20.02 -15.37
CA THR A 136 13.47 20.73 -16.60
C THR A 136 14.60 20.57 -17.60
N ILE A 137 14.25 20.16 -18.81
CA ILE A 137 15.17 19.85 -19.90
C ILE A 137 14.85 20.80 -21.04
N ARG A 138 15.82 21.63 -21.42
CA ARG A 138 15.70 22.60 -22.50
C ARG A 138 16.71 22.28 -23.59
N LEU A 139 16.24 22.18 -24.82
CA LEU A 139 17.11 22.07 -25.99
C LEU A 139 17.24 23.47 -26.60
N GLN A 140 18.46 23.99 -26.62
CA GLN A 140 18.77 25.30 -27.19
C GLN A 140 19.68 25.15 -28.40
N LEU A 141 19.42 25.93 -29.45
CA LEU A 141 20.28 26.07 -30.62
C LEU A 141 20.67 27.54 -30.75
N ASP A 142 21.96 27.83 -30.76
CA ASP A 142 22.50 29.19 -30.84
C ASP A 142 21.87 30.17 -29.81
N GLY A 143 21.52 29.64 -28.62
CA GLY A 143 20.88 30.39 -27.53
C GLY A 143 19.36 30.52 -27.63
N ILE A 144 18.72 30.02 -28.69
CA ILE A 144 17.27 30.00 -28.88
C ILE A 144 16.70 28.65 -28.42
N GLU A 145 15.67 28.68 -27.58
CA GLU A 145 15.00 27.48 -27.07
C GLU A 145 14.11 26.86 -28.16
N ILE A 146 14.43 25.64 -28.59
CA ILE A 146 13.65 24.89 -29.59
C ILE A 146 12.57 24.06 -28.91
N THR A 147 12.89 23.44 -27.79
CA THR A 147 11.95 22.55 -27.10
C THR A 147 12.22 22.47 -25.61
N CYS A 148 11.14 22.29 -24.84
CA CYS A 148 11.19 22.12 -23.39
C CYS A 148 10.44 20.85 -23.00
N ALA A 149 11.03 20.08 -22.10
CA ALA A 149 10.40 18.93 -21.46
C ALA A 149 10.60 19.00 -19.94
N ALA A 150 9.57 18.66 -19.19
CA ALA A 150 9.66 18.45 -17.75
C ALA A 150 9.61 16.94 -17.45
N ALA A 151 10.33 16.51 -16.41
CA ALA A 151 10.29 15.14 -15.94
C ALA A 151 10.43 15.08 -14.42
N HIS A 152 9.67 14.18 -13.79
CA HIS A 152 9.72 13.92 -12.36
C HIS A 152 10.47 12.61 -12.13
N ILE A 153 11.76 12.71 -11.79
CA ILE A 153 12.64 11.54 -11.65
C ILE A 153 12.79 11.24 -10.16
N THR A 154 12.43 10.03 -9.74
CA THR A 154 12.57 9.62 -8.34
C THR A 154 13.68 8.59 -8.22
N PRO A 155 14.85 8.94 -7.66
CA PRO A 155 15.94 8.00 -7.46
C PRO A 155 15.53 6.85 -6.55
N TYR A 156 16.22 5.73 -6.66
CA TYR A 156 15.97 4.57 -5.81
C TYR A 156 16.27 4.91 -4.34
N ILE A 157 15.31 4.62 -3.44
CA ILE A 157 15.43 4.87 -2.00
C ILE A 157 16.61 4.09 -1.36
N GLY A 158 17.06 3.01 -2.01
CA GLY A 158 18.11 2.14 -1.52
C GLY A 158 17.56 0.92 -0.78
N SER A 159 18.33 -0.16 -0.76
CA SER A 159 17.93 -1.44 -0.17
C SER A 159 17.74 -1.34 1.34
N THR A 160 18.68 -0.70 2.05
CA THR A 160 18.64 -0.55 3.51
C THR A 160 17.42 0.24 3.98
N ALA A 161 17.14 1.38 3.34
CA ALA A 161 15.98 2.19 3.68
C ALA A 161 14.67 1.49 3.33
N SER A 162 14.60 0.77 2.20
CA SER A 162 13.43 -0.05 1.85
C SER A 162 13.14 -1.12 2.91
N VAL A 163 14.17 -1.83 3.37
CA VAL A 163 14.04 -2.84 4.43
C VAL A 163 13.57 -2.20 5.75
N LEU A 164 14.15 -1.06 6.14
CA LEU A 164 13.78 -0.38 7.38
C LEU A 164 12.33 0.12 7.35
N LEU A 165 11.91 0.76 6.25
CA LEU A 165 10.54 1.26 6.05
C LEU A 165 9.50 0.13 6.03
N LYS A 166 9.88 -1.07 5.58
CA LYS A 166 9.03 -2.25 5.63
C LYS A 166 9.00 -2.88 7.03
N ALA A 167 10.16 -3.02 7.68
CA ALA A 167 10.31 -3.71 8.95
C ALA A 167 9.70 -2.93 10.11
N PHE A 168 9.85 -1.61 10.14
CA PHE A 168 9.40 -0.78 11.25
C PHE A 168 7.89 -0.87 11.52
N PRO A 169 6.99 -0.67 10.53
CA PRO A 169 5.55 -0.85 10.72
C PRO A 169 5.15 -2.30 11.02
N PHE A 170 5.87 -3.28 10.45
CA PHE A 170 5.64 -4.69 10.73
C PHE A 170 5.93 -5.03 12.20
N ILE A 171 7.05 -4.55 12.75
CA ILE A 171 7.41 -4.73 14.16
C ILE A 171 6.37 -4.08 15.07
N ILE A 172 5.93 -2.85 14.76
CA ILE A 172 4.87 -2.18 15.53
C ILE A 172 3.59 -3.03 15.55
N MET A 173 3.17 -3.54 14.39
CA MET A 173 1.99 -4.39 14.29
C MET A 173 2.13 -5.65 15.16
N VAL A 174 3.25 -6.36 15.07
CA VAL A 174 3.50 -7.59 15.86
C VAL A 174 3.54 -7.29 17.36
N LEU A 175 4.28 -6.25 17.78
CA LEU A 175 4.34 -5.83 19.18
C LEU A 175 2.98 -5.45 19.72
N PHE A 176 2.22 -4.64 18.97
CA PHE A 176 0.87 -4.24 19.36
C PHE A 176 -0.03 -5.46 19.54
N GLY A 177 -0.06 -6.39 18.59
CA GLY A 177 -0.84 -7.62 18.70
C GLY A 177 -0.41 -8.54 19.85
N ALA A 178 0.89 -8.63 20.14
CA ALA A 178 1.43 -9.42 21.24
C ALA A 178 1.11 -8.79 22.61
N ALA A 179 1.10 -7.46 22.71
CA ALA A 179 0.75 -6.76 23.94
C ALA A 179 -0.75 -6.87 24.26
N THR A 180 -1.62 -6.84 23.25
CA THR A 180 -3.08 -6.83 23.43
C THR A 180 -3.71 -8.22 23.55
N GLY A 181 -3.09 -9.27 23.00
CA GLY A 181 -3.61 -10.65 23.06
C GLY A 181 -3.13 -11.43 24.31
N PRO A 182 -1.91 -12.00 24.30
CA PRO A 182 -1.38 -12.87 25.35
C PRO A 182 -1.31 -12.27 26.77
N LEU A 183 -0.92 -11.00 26.93
CA LEU A 183 -0.79 -10.37 28.26
C LEU A 183 -2.14 -10.25 28.98
N LYS A 184 -3.23 -10.14 28.23
CA LYS A 184 -4.59 -10.08 28.78
C LYS A 184 -5.08 -11.45 29.25
N ILE A 185 -4.70 -12.52 28.52
CA ILE A 185 -4.96 -13.92 28.88
C ILE A 185 -4.17 -14.31 30.14
N ARG A 186 -2.91 -13.87 30.26
CA ARG A 186 -2.08 -14.16 31.45
C ARG A 186 -2.55 -13.40 32.70
N ARG A 187 -3.14 -12.20 32.55
CA ARG A 187 -3.74 -11.42 33.66
C ARG A 187 -4.96 -12.08 34.30
N THR A 188 -5.70 -12.93 33.58
CA THR A 188 -6.92 -13.57 34.11
C THR A 188 -6.68 -14.97 34.67
N ASN A 189 -5.52 -15.59 34.43
CA ASN A 189 -5.36 -17.04 34.56
C ASN A 189 -4.32 -17.48 35.59
N GLY A 190 -4.58 -17.17 36.86
CA GLY A 190 -3.86 -17.73 38.01
C GLY A 190 -4.22 -19.19 38.35
N ARG A 191 -4.98 -19.90 37.50
CA ARG A 191 -5.31 -21.33 37.71
C ARG A 191 -5.31 -22.08 36.38
N SER A 192 -4.39 -23.04 36.27
CA SER A 192 -4.26 -24.11 35.25
C SER A 192 -5.05 -23.95 33.95
N MET A 193 -4.29 -23.66 32.88
CA MET A 193 -4.68 -23.50 31.48
C MET A 193 -5.64 -24.56 30.91
N PHE A 194 -5.70 -25.78 31.49
CA PHE A 194 -6.36 -26.94 30.89
C PHE A 194 -7.69 -27.39 31.51
N ARG A 195 -8.17 -26.76 32.60
CA ARG A 195 -9.40 -27.23 33.28
C ARG A 195 -10.64 -26.37 33.00
N TYR A 196 -10.48 -25.23 32.32
CA TYR A 196 -11.58 -24.31 32.01
C TYR A 196 -11.99 -24.32 30.53
N GLU A 197 -11.30 -25.06 29.67
CA GLU A 197 -11.57 -25.10 28.23
C GLU A 197 -12.82 -25.95 27.88
N MET A 198 -13.38 -26.71 28.84
CA MET A 198 -14.57 -27.55 28.63
C MET A 198 -15.82 -27.18 29.44
N ASP A 199 -15.78 -26.23 30.39
CA ASP A 199 -16.92 -26.03 31.30
C ASP A 199 -17.46 -24.59 31.39
N ASP A 200 -16.89 -23.63 30.65
CA ASP A 200 -17.49 -22.29 30.56
C ASP A 200 -18.29 -22.11 29.27
N ALA A 201 -19.59 -22.34 29.38
CA ALA A 201 -20.64 -22.07 28.39
C ALA A 201 -20.79 -20.56 28.04
N SER A 202 -19.76 -19.74 28.28
CA SER A 202 -19.70 -18.31 27.98
C SER A 202 -18.85 -17.95 26.74
N ASN A 203 -18.05 -18.89 26.20
CA ASN A 203 -17.15 -18.62 25.07
C ASN A 203 -17.84 -18.76 23.71
N ASP A 204 -18.32 -17.62 23.20
CA ASP A 204 -18.77 -17.46 21.83
C ASP A 204 -17.66 -17.88 20.82
N PRO A 205 -17.90 -18.84 19.89
CA PRO A 205 -16.92 -19.17 18.84
C PRO A 205 -16.57 -17.98 17.94
N ALA A 206 -17.39 -16.93 17.96
CA ALA A 206 -17.13 -15.65 17.34
C ALA A 206 -16.21 -14.74 18.18
N GLN A 207 -15.63 -15.13 19.31
CA GLN A 207 -14.68 -14.29 20.06
C GLN A 207 -13.25 -14.46 19.52
N SER A 208 -12.57 -13.36 19.19
CA SER A 208 -11.21 -13.41 18.64
C SER A 208 -10.12 -13.55 19.72
N HIS A 209 -9.13 -14.41 19.46
CA HIS A 209 -7.96 -14.62 20.32
C HIS A 209 -6.79 -13.71 19.93
N VAL A 210 -6.79 -13.19 18.69
CA VAL A 210 -5.79 -12.26 18.16
C VAL A 210 -6.38 -10.85 18.21
N GLN A 211 -6.53 -10.34 19.43
CA GLN A 211 -7.11 -9.03 19.71
C GLN A 211 -6.04 -7.96 19.41
N GLY A 212 -6.29 -7.00 18.51
CA GLY A 212 -5.42 -5.83 18.25
C GLY A 212 -4.72 -5.74 16.88
N LEU A 213 -4.36 -6.86 16.23
CA LEU A 213 -3.66 -6.82 14.93
C LEU A 213 -4.47 -6.14 13.82
N GLY A 214 -5.80 -6.23 13.88
CA GLY A 214 -6.71 -5.73 12.83
C GLY A 214 -6.63 -4.21 12.62
N ASP A 215 -6.63 -3.42 13.69
CA ASP A 215 -6.68 -1.95 13.57
C ASP A 215 -5.41 -1.37 12.96
N CYS A 216 -4.24 -1.86 13.41
CA CYS A 216 -2.95 -1.44 12.86
C CYS A 216 -2.85 -1.87 11.39
N LEU A 217 -3.25 -3.11 11.08
CA LEU A 217 -3.26 -3.62 9.70
C LEU A 217 -4.16 -2.76 8.79
N GLN A 218 -5.39 -2.47 9.19
CA GLN A 218 -6.33 -1.63 8.44
C GLN A 218 -5.79 -0.20 8.24
N TYR A 219 -5.08 0.35 9.23
CA TYR A 219 -4.44 1.66 9.09
C TYR A 219 -3.28 1.62 8.08
N LEU A 220 -2.43 0.58 8.11
CA LEU A 220 -1.36 0.39 7.12
C LEU A 220 -1.92 0.21 5.70
N GLN A 221 -3.01 -0.56 5.58
CA GLN A 221 -3.73 -0.72 4.31
C GLN A 221 -4.25 0.62 3.79
N PHE A 222 -4.78 1.46 4.68
CA PHE A 222 -5.23 2.81 4.30
C PHE A 222 -4.07 3.67 3.78
N ILE A 223 -2.91 3.67 4.44
CA ILE A 223 -1.73 4.39 3.96
C ILE A 223 -1.37 3.90 2.56
N PHE A 224 -1.20 2.59 2.38
CA PHE A 224 -0.86 2.00 1.08
C PHE A 224 -1.86 2.36 -0.01
N LEU A 225 -3.14 2.09 0.21
CA LEU A 225 -4.19 2.27 -0.80
C LEU A 225 -4.47 3.75 -1.10
N SER A 226 -4.25 4.66 -0.14
CA SER A 226 -4.29 6.10 -0.42
C SER A 226 -3.17 6.54 -1.38
N GLY A 227 -2.00 5.88 -1.33
CA GLY A 227 -0.92 6.08 -2.30
C GLY A 227 -1.23 5.54 -3.70
N CYS A 228 -2.28 4.73 -3.86
CA CYS A 228 -2.75 4.18 -5.14
C CYS A 228 -3.84 5.01 -5.83
N LEU A 229 -4.20 6.18 -5.26
CA LEU A 229 -5.16 7.09 -5.90
C LEU A 229 -4.58 7.67 -7.19
N THR A 230 -5.45 7.94 -8.17
CA THR A 230 -5.05 8.53 -9.47
C THR A 230 -4.81 10.03 -9.31
N LEU A 231 -3.69 10.38 -8.66
CA LEU A 231 -3.26 11.75 -8.38
C LEU A 231 -1.78 11.91 -8.76
N SER A 232 -1.36 13.16 -9.01
CA SER A 232 0.02 13.50 -9.32
C SER A 232 0.87 13.57 -8.04
N TYR A 233 1.09 12.42 -7.40
CA TYR A 233 1.93 12.32 -6.22
C TYR A 233 3.40 12.59 -6.54
N PRO A 234 4.17 13.20 -5.63
CA PRO A 234 5.62 13.13 -5.69
C PRO A 234 6.07 11.67 -5.65
N GLY A 235 6.90 11.22 -6.60
CA GLY A 235 7.25 9.80 -6.70
C GLY A 235 7.94 9.23 -5.44
N PHE A 236 8.68 10.03 -4.67
CA PHE A 236 9.28 9.57 -3.40
C PHE A 236 8.21 9.15 -2.37
N TYR A 237 7.03 9.79 -2.40
CA TYR A 237 5.92 9.45 -1.52
C TYR A 237 5.39 8.04 -1.84
N GLN A 238 5.12 7.77 -3.13
CA GLN A 238 4.71 6.44 -3.58
C GLN A 238 5.78 5.39 -3.30
N ALA A 239 7.05 5.71 -3.51
CA ALA A 239 8.16 4.80 -3.21
C ALA A 239 8.28 4.43 -1.72
N ILE A 240 8.02 5.37 -0.80
CA ILE A 240 7.96 5.10 0.65
C ILE A 240 6.72 4.27 1.01
N VAL A 241 5.55 4.71 0.55
CA VAL A 241 4.26 4.06 0.87
C VAL A 241 4.17 2.65 0.28
N SER A 242 4.83 2.39 -0.86
CA SER A 242 4.91 1.06 -1.48
C SER A 242 5.52 0.00 -0.57
N GLN A 243 6.37 0.38 0.40
CA GLN A 243 6.95 -0.55 1.37
C GLN A 243 5.89 -1.20 2.28
N LEU A 244 4.67 -0.66 2.30
CA LEU A 244 3.52 -1.17 3.02
C LEU A 244 2.62 -2.11 2.20
N ALA A 245 2.95 -2.42 0.94
CA ALA A 245 2.10 -3.23 0.05
C ALA A 245 1.71 -4.60 0.61
N TRP A 246 2.58 -5.20 1.43
CA TRP A 246 2.33 -6.48 2.10
C TRP A 246 1.10 -6.44 3.02
N SER A 247 0.76 -5.27 3.58
CA SER A 247 -0.44 -5.08 4.42
C SER A 247 -1.73 -5.22 3.62
N SER A 248 -1.66 -4.99 2.30
CA SER A 248 -2.77 -5.01 1.36
C SER A 248 -2.67 -6.18 0.37
N LEU A 249 -2.10 -7.31 0.78
CA LEU A 249 -2.02 -8.57 0.02
C LEU A 249 -1.22 -8.51 -1.29
N ILE A 250 -0.42 -7.47 -1.50
CA ILE A 250 0.44 -7.36 -2.67
C ILE A 250 1.87 -7.65 -2.27
N PHE A 251 2.44 -8.66 -2.92
CA PHE A 251 3.82 -9.07 -2.75
C PHE A 251 4.54 -9.03 -4.09
N LYS A 252 5.78 -8.51 -4.07
CA LYS A 252 6.66 -8.48 -5.24
C LYS A 252 7.01 -9.89 -5.72
N ASN A 253 7.39 -10.76 -4.79
CA ASN A 253 7.71 -12.16 -5.06
C ASN A 253 6.50 -12.99 -4.65
N TRP A 254 5.66 -13.34 -5.62
CA TRP A 254 4.45 -14.12 -5.39
C TRP A 254 4.50 -15.45 -6.18
N PRO A 255 3.67 -16.45 -5.84
CA PRO A 255 3.86 -17.83 -6.31
C PRO A 255 3.68 -18.08 -7.81
N VAL A 256 2.93 -17.24 -8.52
CA VAL A 256 2.71 -17.41 -9.95
C VAL A 256 3.53 -16.35 -10.69
N THR A 257 4.42 -16.77 -11.56
CA THR A 257 5.27 -15.84 -12.33
C THR A 257 4.92 -15.93 -13.80
N HIS A 258 4.54 -14.79 -14.39
CA HIS A 258 4.34 -14.67 -15.84
C HIS A 258 5.65 -14.24 -16.53
N GLN A 259 5.69 -14.35 -17.87
CA GLN A 259 6.87 -14.03 -18.67
C GLN A 259 7.25 -12.53 -18.63
N PHE A 260 6.28 -11.66 -18.37
CA PHE A 260 6.49 -10.22 -18.23
C PHE A 260 6.18 -9.78 -16.80
N ALA A 261 7.08 -8.99 -16.22
CA ALA A 261 6.92 -8.37 -14.90
C ALA A 261 7.50 -6.96 -14.95
N TYR A 262 6.88 -6.02 -14.23
CA TYR A 262 7.43 -4.68 -14.14
C TYR A 262 8.79 -4.71 -13.41
N PRO A 263 9.81 -3.98 -13.92
CA PRO A 263 11.14 -4.01 -13.33
C PRO A 263 11.20 -3.35 -11.94
N GLY A 264 10.26 -2.44 -11.62
CA GLY A 264 10.34 -1.64 -10.40
C GLY A 264 11.34 -0.52 -10.55
N VAL A 265 12.58 -0.85 -10.20
CA VAL A 265 13.72 0.05 -10.26
C VAL A 265 14.57 -0.34 -11.47
N MET A 266 14.78 0.60 -12.38
CA MET A 266 15.59 0.40 -13.57
C MET A 266 16.63 1.51 -13.63
N LYS A 267 17.90 1.14 -13.79
CA LYS A 267 19.03 2.10 -13.85
C LYS A 267 19.04 3.13 -12.71
N GLY A 268 18.70 2.70 -11.49
CA GLY A 268 18.83 3.51 -10.27
C GLY A 268 17.67 4.45 -9.95
N PHE A 269 16.55 4.40 -10.69
CA PHE A 269 15.33 5.13 -10.36
C PHE A 269 14.06 4.31 -10.64
N TYR A 270 12.92 4.76 -10.12
CA TYR A 270 11.63 4.12 -10.36
C TYR A 270 11.11 4.48 -11.75
N ALA A 271 10.99 3.48 -12.63
CA ALA A 271 10.51 3.68 -13.99
C ALA A 271 8.99 3.50 -14.03
N THR A 272 8.24 4.61 -14.18
CA THR A 272 6.78 4.59 -14.25
C THR A 272 6.27 5.18 -15.57
N ASN A 273 5.34 4.47 -16.19
CA ASN A 273 4.54 4.90 -17.34
C ASN A 273 3.13 4.35 -17.17
N SER A 274 2.28 5.09 -16.47
CA SER A 274 0.96 4.63 -16.05
C SER A 274 -0.12 5.68 -16.29
N THR A 275 -1.33 5.18 -16.52
CA THR A 275 -2.54 6.03 -16.65
C THR A 275 -3.32 6.06 -15.33
N TRP A 276 -3.27 4.96 -14.56
CA TRP A 276 -4.01 4.79 -13.31
C TRP A 276 -3.08 4.71 -12.11
N GLY A 277 -3.54 5.17 -10.94
CA GLY A 277 -2.72 5.17 -9.71
C GLY A 277 -2.38 3.77 -9.20
N LEU A 278 -3.29 2.80 -9.35
CA LEU A 278 -3.01 1.39 -9.01
C LEU A 278 -1.95 0.77 -9.92
N GLU A 279 -1.99 1.11 -11.22
CA GLU A 279 -0.97 0.70 -12.18
C GLU A 279 0.39 1.32 -11.84
N GLU A 280 0.41 2.62 -11.51
CA GLU A 280 1.63 3.32 -11.10
C GLU A 280 2.27 2.66 -9.88
N MET A 281 1.48 2.35 -8.86
CA MET A 281 1.97 1.65 -7.67
C MET A 281 2.50 0.26 -8.00
N SER A 282 1.86 -0.48 -8.93
CA SER A 282 2.35 -1.78 -9.38
C SER A 282 3.72 -1.69 -10.08
N GLN A 283 3.93 -0.62 -10.86
CA GLN A 283 5.20 -0.35 -11.53
C GLN A 283 6.28 0.07 -10.54
N VAL A 284 5.96 0.85 -9.50
CA VAL A 284 6.90 1.22 -8.41
C VAL A 284 7.35 0.00 -7.61
N LEU A 285 6.43 -0.91 -7.27
CA LEU A 285 6.74 -2.14 -6.55
C LEU A 285 7.63 -3.10 -7.35
N GLY A 286 7.36 -3.18 -8.65
CA GLY A 286 7.90 -4.21 -9.53
C GLY A 286 7.31 -5.60 -9.23
N GLY A 287 7.43 -6.51 -10.20
CA GLY A 287 7.04 -7.91 -10.08
C GLY A 287 5.61 -8.24 -10.54
N THR A 288 4.62 -7.38 -10.27
CA THR A 288 3.22 -7.66 -10.65
C THR A 288 2.75 -6.75 -11.76
N THR A 289 2.30 -7.34 -12.87
CA THR A 289 1.66 -6.60 -13.95
C THR A 289 0.27 -6.11 -13.51
N MET A 290 -0.30 -5.19 -14.29
CA MET A 290 -1.59 -4.62 -13.98
C MET A 290 -2.74 -5.65 -14.03
N SER A 291 -2.65 -6.66 -14.90
CA SER A 291 -3.62 -7.77 -14.96
C SER A 291 -3.52 -8.67 -13.74
N ASP A 292 -2.31 -8.91 -13.26
CA ASP A 292 -2.06 -9.92 -12.23
C ASP A 292 -2.26 -9.39 -10.81
N LEU A 293 -2.52 -8.08 -10.65
CA LEU A 293 -2.77 -7.45 -9.35
C LEU A 293 -3.90 -8.15 -8.57
N TRP A 294 -5.01 -8.46 -9.23
CA TRP A 294 -6.14 -9.14 -8.58
C TRP A 294 -5.82 -10.57 -8.20
N VAL A 295 -5.16 -11.34 -9.09
CA VAL A 295 -4.76 -12.72 -8.81
C VAL A 295 -3.73 -12.78 -7.68
N ASN A 296 -2.75 -11.87 -7.68
CA ASN A 296 -1.78 -11.74 -6.59
C ASN A 296 -2.50 -11.54 -5.25
N ALA A 297 -3.45 -10.60 -5.19
CA ALA A 297 -4.22 -10.36 -3.98
C ALA A 297 -5.06 -11.58 -3.53
N ILE A 298 -5.72 -12.28 -4.47
CA ILE A 298 -6.54 -13.47 -4.17
C ILE A 298 -5.69 -14.64 -3.68
N VAL A 299 -4.55 -14.92 -4.34
CA VAL A 299 -3.63 -15.99 -3.93
C VAL A 299 -3.06 -15.71 -2.55
N ASN A 300 -2.62 -14.48 -2.29
CA ASN A 300 -2.12 -14.12 -0.95
C ASN A 300 -3.23 -14.15 0.11
N LEU A 301 -4.45 -13.78 -0.23
CA LEU A 301 -5.59 -13.93 0.67
C LEU A 301 -5.82 -15.40 1.02
N ALA A 302 -5.76 -16.31 0.03
CA ALA A 302 -5.88 -17.74 0.26
C ALA A 302 -4.76 -18.28 1.17
N LEU A 303 -3.52 -17.81 0.98
CA LEU A 303 -2.39 -18.15 1.86
C LEU A 303 -2.59 -17.64 3.30
N VAL A 304 -3.11 -16.42 3.46
CA VAL A 304 -3.44 -15.88 4.79
C VAL A 304 -4.57 -16.66 5.44
N ILE A 305 -5.62 -17.02 4.69
CA ILE A 305 -6.72 -17.88 5.18
C ILE A 305 -6.17 -19.23 5.63
N LEU A 306 -5.36 -19.89 4.82
CA LEU A 306 -4.72 -21.16 5.15
C LEU A 306 -3.85 -21.03 6.42
N GLY A 307 -3.03 -19.99 6.51
CA GLY A 307 -2.21 -19.71 7.68
C GLY A 307 -3.06 -19.49 8.94
N THR A 308 -4.14 -18.72 8.85
CA THR A 308 -5.05 -18.52 10.00
C THR A 308 -5.77 -19.81 10.41
N ALA A 309 -6.14 -20.67 9.45
CA ALA A 309 -6.73 -21.96 9.75
C ALA A 309 -5.73 -22.87 10.47
N VAL A 310 -4.49 -22.98 9.97
CA VAL A 310 -3.43 -23.77 10.61
C VAL A 310 -3.15 -23.28 12.04
N VAL A 311 -3.00 -21.97 12.25
CA VAL A 311 -2.75 -21.40 13.59
C VAL A 311 -3.89 -21.73 14.57
N MET A 312 -5.14 -21.68 14.12
CA MET A 312 -6.29 -22.03 14.97
C MET A 312 -6.35 -23.51 15.32
N GLN A 313 -5.74 -24.39 14.52
CA GLN A 313 -5.71 -25.84 14.76
C GLN A 313 -4.59 -26.28 15.73
N ILE A 314 -3.58 -25.44 15.98
CA ILE A 314 -2.43 -25.77 16.85
C ILE A 314 -2.85 -26.22 18.27
N PRO A 315 -3.77 -25.54 18.99
CA PRO A 315 -4.17 -25.94 20.33
C PRO A 315 -4.81 -27.35 20.34
N PHE A 316 -5.70 -27.60 19.40
CA PHE A 316 -6.34 -28.89 19.22
C PHE A 316 -5.33 -30.00 18.90
N LEU A 317 -4.38 -29.75 18.00
CA LEU A 317 -3.27 -30.67 17.72
C LEU A 317 -2.44 -30.95 18.96
N SER A 318 -2.13 -29.91 19.76
CA SER A 318 -1.33 -30.07 20.98
C SER A 318 -2.03 -30.91 22.05
N GLU A 319 -3.35 -30.73 22.22
CA GLU A 319 -4.16 -31.55 23.13
C GLU A 319 -4.31 -32.98 22.63
N TRP A 320 -4.59 -33.15 21.34
CA TRP A 320 -4.73 -34.47 20.74
C TRP A 320 -3.44 -35.28 20.87
N ILE A 321 -2.28 -34.66 20.61
CA ILE A 321 -0.96 -35.29 20.82
C ILE A 321 -0.77 -35.64 22.30
N SER A 322 -1.06 -34.70 23.22
CA SER A 322 -0.92 -34.95 24.66
C SER A 322 -1.79 -36.10 25.16
N LYS A 323 -3.06 -36.17 24.73
CA LYS A 323 -4.00 -37.25 25.07
C LYS A 323 -3.58 -38.58 24.43
N SER A 324 -3.12 -38.55 23.18
CA SER A 324 -2.62 -39.73 22.45
C SER A 324 -1.40 -40.36 23.14
N PHE A 325 -0.53 -39.55 23.75
CA PHE A 325 0.60 -40.05 24.55
C PHE A 325 0.21 -40.55 25.95
N GLN A 326 -0.94 -40.15 26.52
CA GLN A 326 -1.22 -40.35 27.96
C GLN A 326 -2.05 -41.58 28.35
N SER A 327 -2.90 -42.20 27.52
CA SER A 327 -3.38 -43.60 27.67
C SER A 327 -4.62 -43.91 26.80
N ARG A 328 -4.69 -45.19 26.40
CA ARG A 328 -5.86 -45.93 25.90
C ARG A 328 -7.11 -45.70 26.77
N GLN A 329 -8.14 -45.03 26.25
CA GLN A 329 -9.47 -45.09 26.84
C GLN A 329 -10.57 -45.11 25.77
N ALA A 330 -11.44 -46.13 25.82
CA ALA A 330 -12.40 -46.48 24.78
C ALA A 330 -13.76 -45.76 24.87
N ALA A 331 -13.78 -44.52 25.39
CA ALA A 331 -15.00 -43.70 25.51
C ALA A 331 -14.99 -42.43 24.62
N GLU A 332 -14.01 -42.28 23.73
CA GLU A 332 -13.69 -40.96 23.15
C GLU A 332 -14.42 -40.59 21.84
N LEU A 333 -15.11 -41.50 21.16
CA LEU A 333 -15.60 -41.21 19.79
C LEU A 333 -16.68 -40.11 19.73
N SER A 334 -17.56 -40.02 20.74
CA SER A 334 -18.61 -38.99 20.79
C SER A 334 -18.09 -37.63 21.22
N ASP A 335 -17.07 -37.59 22.07
CA ASP A 335 -16.47 -36.34 22.57
C ASP A 335 -15.56 -35.73 21.51
N PHE A 336 -14.78 -36.53 20.78
CA PHE A 336 -14.04 -36.06 19.61
C PHE A 336 -14.94 -35.46 18.53
N ARG A 337 -16.12 -36.04 18.28
CA ARG A 337 -17.06 -35.51 17.29
C ARG A 337 -17.59 -34.12 17.67
N LYS A 338 -17.90 -33.89 18.95
CA LYS A 338 -18.35 -32.58 19.43
C LYS A 338 -17.21 -31.55 19.37
N GLU A 339 -16.03 -31.94 19.84
CA GLU A 339 -14.83 -31.09 19.86
C GLU A 339 -14.42 -30.64 18.43
N SER A 340 -14.37 -31.58 17.49
CA SER A 340 -14.07 -31.28 16.07
C SER A 340 -15.10 -30.36 15.40
N ILE A 341 -16.40 -30.51 15.67
CA ILE A 341 -17.44 -29.61 15.14
C ILE A 341 -17.25 -28.19 15.68
N THR A 342 -17.00 -28.03 16.98
CA THR A 342 -16.78 -26.71 17.58
C THR A 342 -15.52 -26.02 17.03
N GLN A 343 -14.47 -26.80 16.77
CA GLN A 343 -13.22 -26.33 16.19
C GLN A 343 -13.38 -25.91 14.72
N PHE A 344 -14.18 -26.64 13.94
CA PHE A 344 -14.52 -26.25 12.57
C PHE A 344 -15.33 -24.96 12.54
N GLN A 345 -16.32 -24.81 13.43
CA GLN A 345 -17.09 -23.57 13.59
C GLN A 345 -16.18 -22.39 13.96
N ARG A 346 -15.26 -22.57 14.92
CA ARG A 346 -14.29 -21.55 15.32
C ARG A 346 -13.37 -21.15 14.16
N THR A 347 -12.90 -22.13 13.38
CA THR A 347 -12.09 -21.89 12.17
C THR A 347 -12.88 -21.08 11.16
N GLY A 348 -14.14 -21.47 10.88
CA GLY A 348 -15.03 -20.74 9.97
C GLY A 348 -15.24 -19.28 10.36
N TRP A 349 -15.54 -19.01 11.64
CA TRP A 349 -15.68 -17.64 12.14
C TRP A 349 -14.39 -16.83 12.06
N SER A 350 -13.23 -17.46 12.28
CA SER A 350 -11.92 -16.82 12.12
C SER A 350 -11.63 -16.44 10.67
N VAL A 351 -11.97 -17.31 9.71
CA VAL A 351 -11.84 -17.05 8.28
C VAL A 351 -12.77 -15.93 7.85
N ILE A 352 -14.06 -15.98 8.22
CA ILE A 352 -15.03 -14.93 7.93
C ILE A 352 -14.54 -13.58 8.46
N ARG A 353 -14.02 -13.52 9.69
CA ARG A 353 -13.41 -12.28 10.23
C ARG A 353 -12.21 -11.83 9.42
N THR A 354 -11.31 -12.75 9.07
CA THR A 354 -10.11 -12.38 8.31
C THR A 354 -10.47 -11.76 6.97
N VAL A 355 -11.46 -12.33 6.26
CA VAL A 355 -11.90 -11.80 4.97
C VAL A 355 -12.72 -10.52 5.13
N LEU A 356 -13.80 -10.56 5.92
CA LEU A 356 -14.81 -9.49 5.96
C LEU A 356 -14.44 -8.32 6.87
N ASP A 357 -13.58 -8.51 7.86
CA ASP A 357 -13.14 -7.42 8.75
C ASP A 357 -11.74 -6.92 8.36
N ARG A 358 -10.76 -7.82 8.13
CA ARG A 358 -9.35 -7.40 7.96
C ARG A 358 -8.94 -7.06 6.53
N PHE A 359 -9.47 -7.75 5.52
CA PHE A 359 -9.01 -7.61 4.13
C PHE A 359 -10.10 -7.18 3.15
N LEU A 360 -11.28 -6.79 3.65
CA LEU A 360 -12.40 -6.37 2.81
C LEU A 360 -12.05 -5.15 1.94
N LEU A 361 -11.38 -4.14 2.51
CA LEU A 361 -10.97 -2.94 1.79
C LEU A 361 -10.05 -3.23 0.58
N PRO A 362 -8.85 -3.85 0.77
CA PRO A 362 -7.94 -4.10 -0.35
C PRO A 362 -8.56 -5.03 -1.39
N ILE A 363 -9.26 -6.08 -0.99
CA ILE A 363 -9.79 -7.05 -1.95
C ILE A 363 -10.92 -6.47 -2.81
N VAL A 364 -11.77 -5.60 -2.23
CA VAL A 364 -12.77 -4.86 -3.00
C VAL A 364 -12.08 -3.87 -3.93
N ALA A 365 -11.02 -3.16 -3.49
CA ALA A 365 -10.27 -2.25 -4.36
C ALA A 365 -9.71 -2.93 -5.61
N TYR A 366 -8.98 -4.04 -5.47
CA TYR A 366 -8.42 -4.72 -6.64
C TYR A 366 -9.49 -5.38 -7.51
N SER A 367 -10.58 -5.87 -6.91
CA SER A 367 -11.69 -6.47 -7.68
C SER A 367 -12.48 -5.40 -8.46
N SER A 368 -12.74 -4.23 -7.85
CA SER A 368 -13.42 -3.11 -8.51
C SER A 368 -12.59 -2.43 -9.59
N PHE A 369 -11.28 -2.67 -9.62
CA PHE A 369 -10.40 -2.20 -10.69
C PHE A 369 -10.53 -3.05 -11.98
N GLN A 370 -10.87 -4.33 -11.87
CA GLN A 370 -10.95 -5.26 -13.01
C GLN A 370 -11.93 -4.83 -14.12
N PRO A 371 -13.14 -4.29 -13.83
CA PRO A 371 -14.04 -3.81 -14.88
C PRO A 371 -13.46 -2.69 -15.76
N LEU A 372 -12.54 -1.87 -15.25
CA LEU A 372 -11.87 -0.82 -16.05
C LEU A 372 -10.95 -1.40 -17.13
N LEU A 373 -10.59 -2.68 -16.96
CA LEU A 373 -9.77 -3.45 -17.88
C LEU A 373 -10.57 -4.25 -18.91
N ALA A 374 -11.90 -4.17 -18.89
CA ALA A 374 -12.78 -4.97 -19.75
C ALA A 374 -12.50 -4.83 -21.25
N THR A 375 -11.95 -3.68 -21.68
CA THR A 375 -11.63 -3.43 -23.09
C THR A 375 -10.34 -4.12 -23.54
N TRP A 376 -9.46 -4.48 -22.61
CA TRP A 376 -8.13 -5.04 -22.87
C TRP A 376 -8.06 -6.54 -22.55
N PHE A 377 -8.89 -7.01 -21.61
CA PHE A 377 -8.85 -8.37 -21.09
C PHE A 377 -10.17 -9.12 -21.30
N PRO A 378 -10.15 -10.46 -21.27
CA PRO A 378 -11.35 -11.26 -21.47
C PRO A 378 -12.46 -10.98 -20.46
N VAL A 379 -13.71 -11.03 -20.93
CA VAL A 379 -14.92 -10.74 -20.13
C VAL A 379 -15.05 -11.61 -18.87
N TYR A 380 -14.50 -12.82 -18.86
CA TYR A 380 -14.59 -13.70 -17.68
C TYR A 380 -13.86 -13.13 -16.45
N TRP A 381 -12.79 -12.34 -16.63
CA TRP A 381 -12.07 -11.70 -15.51
C TRP A 381 -12.97 -10.71 -14.76
N THR A 382 -13.66 -9.87 -15.52
CA THR A 382 -14.54 -8.83 -14.95
C THR A 382 -15.77 -9.46 -14.31
N PHE A 383 -16.35 -10.49 -14.94
CA PHE A 383 -17.46 -11.25 -14.37
C PHE A 383 -17.09 -11.90 -13.03
N MET A 384 -15.91 -12.53 -12.95
CA MET A 384 -15.42 -13.14 -11.71
C MET A 384 -15.22 -12.09 -10.62
N ALA A 385 -14.60 -10.95 -10.94
CA ALA A 385 -14.35 -9.88 -9.98
C ALA A 385 -15.65 -9.25 -9.43
N VAL A 386 -16.64 -8.98 -10.30
CA VAL A 386 -17.94 -8.42 -9.89
C VAL A 386 -18.73 -9.42 -9.05
N SER A 387 -18.75 -10.69 -9.47
CA SER A 387 -19.40 -11.77 -8.72
C SER A 387 -18.77 -11.94 -7.33
N PHE A 388 -17.44 -11.81 -7.23
CA PHE A 388 -16.72 -11.90 -5.97
C PHE A 388 -17.06 -10.72 -5.02
N VAL A 389 -17.10 -9.47 -5.51
CA VAL A 389 -17.52 -8.32 -4.70
C VAL A 389 -18.98 -8.44 -4.26
N SER A 390 -19.87 -8.92 -5.14
CA SER A 390 -21.26 -9.19 -4.81
C SER A 390 -21.37 -10.23 -3.68
N PHE A 391 -20.64 -11.35 -3.80
CA PHE A 391 -20.59 -12.38 -2.77
C PHE A 391 -20.09 -11.83 -1.42
N LEU A 392 -19.02 -11.04 -1.41
CA LEU A 392 -18.51 -10.41 -0.18
C LEU A 392 -19.53 -9.46 0.46
N THR A 393 -20.24 -8.68 -0.35
CA THR A 393 -21.26 -7.74 0.12
C THR A 393 -22.45 -8.48 0.75
N VAL A 394 -22.94 -9.52 0.08
CA VAL A 394 -24.02 -10.38 0.59
C VAL A 394 -23.57 -11.09 1.87
N SER A 395 -22.35 -11.65 1.88
CA SER A 395 -21.78 -12.33 3.04
C SER A 395 -21.64 -11.39 4.26
N LEU A 396 -21.19 -10.16 4.04
CA LEU A 396 -21.14 -9.13 5.07
C LEU A 396 -22.53 -8.79 5.60
N GLY A 397 -23.49 -8.55 4.70
CA GLY A 397 -24.88 -8.25 5.08
C GLY A 397 -25.52 -9.35 5.92
N ILE A 398 -25.37 -10.62 5.50
CA ILE A 398 -25.86 -11.80 6.24
C ILE A 398 -25.17 -11.91 7.60
N THR A 399 -23.84 -11.70 7.65
CA THR A 399 -23.07 -11.77 8.90
C THR A 399 -23.53 -10.67 9.87
N VAL A 400 -23.59 -9.42 9.43
CA VAL A 400 -24.05 -8.30 10.26
C VAL A 400 -25.48 -8.52 10.74
N TRP A 401 -26.39 -8.98 9.88
CA TRP A 401 -27.76 -9.29 10.23
C TRP A 401 -27.86 -10.42 11.27
N TYR A 402 -27.15 -11.53 11.06
CA TYR A 402 -27.12 -12.66 12.00
C TYR A 402 -26.60 -12.23 13.38
N LEU A 403 -25.54 -11.41 13.41
CA LEU A 403 -24.97 -10.91 14.66
C LEU A 403 -25.89 -9.89 15.34
N ALA A 404 -26.55 -9.03 14.58
CA ALA A 404 -27.54 -8.07 15.09
C ALA A 404 -28.68 -8.78 15.80
N LYS A 405 -29.27 -9.77 15.11
CA LYS A 405 -30.41 -10.54 15.61
C LYS A 405 -30.10 -11.27 16.92
N ASN A 406 -28.87 -11.77 17.06
CA ASN A 406 -28.46 -12.55 18.23
C ASN A 406 -27.83 -11.68 19.35
N GLY A 407 -27.73 -10.36 19.18
CA GLY A 407 -27.07 -9.48 20.15
C GLY A 407 -25.54 -9.67 20.25
N ARG A 408 -24.92 -10.34 19.27
CA ARG A 408 -23.48 -10.73 19.28
C ARG A 408 -22.57 -9.77 18.51
N GLN A 409 -23.10 -8.66 17.99
CA GLN A 409 -22.33 -7.66 17.21
C GLN A 409 -21.09 -7.17 17.96
N GLY A 410 -21.25 -6.88 19.25
CA GLY A 410 -20.17 -6.41 20.11
C GLY A 410 -19.11 -7.46 20.42
N VAL A 411 -19.27 -8.74 20.09
CA VAL A 411 -18.26 -9.79 20.30
C VAL A 411 -17.37 -9.93 19.06
N PHE A 412 -17.96 -9.85 17.87
CA PHE A 412 -17.23 -10.06 16.62
C PHE A 412 -16.47 -8.81 16.16
N PHE A 413 -17.07 -7.63 16.35
CA PHE A 413 -16.53 -6.33 15.95
C PHE A 413 -16.05 -5.50 17.15
N ARG A 414 -15.91 -6.10 18.35
CA ARG A 414 -15.68 -5.40 19.63
C ARG A 414 -14.62 -4.32 19.62
N HIS A 415 -13.62 -4.44 18.75
CA HIS A 415 -12.47 -3.55 18.66
C HIS A 415 -12.26 -3.01 17.24
N SER A 416 -13.16 -3.24 16.30
CA SER A 416 -13.05 -2.58 14.99
C SER A 416 -13.23 -1.07 15.18
N SER A 417 -12.90 -0.29 14.14
CA SER A 417 -12.94 1.17 14.15
C SER A 417 -14.33 1.80 14.36
N PHE A 418 -15.33 1.07 14.87
CA PHE A 418 -16.71 1.48 15.02
C PHE A 418 -17.22 1.22 16.45
N PRO A 419 -18.05 2.12 17.02
CA PRO A 419 -18.49 2.02 18.39
C PRO A 419 -19.43 0.82 18.57
N SER A 420 -19.15 -0.03 19.57
CA SER A 420 -20.07 -1.09 19.98
C SER A 420 -21.17 -0.50 20.88
N ARG A 421 -22.38 -0.29 20.36
CA ARG A 421 -23.57 -0.13 21.21
C ARG A 421 -24.62 -1.19 20.88
N GLN A 422 -25.42 -1.49 21.91
CA GLN A 422 -26.54 -2.42 21.99
C GLN A 422 -27.34 -2.54 20.70
N SER A 423 -27.67 -3.79 20.40
CA SER A 423 -28.55 -4.28 19.34
C SER A 423 -29.65 -3.30 18.95
N GLY A 424 -29.70 -2.95 17.66
CA GLY A 424 -30.91 -2.43 17.03
C GLY A 424 -30.74 -1.18 16.15
N ASP A 425 -29.63 -0.45 16.25
CA ASP A 425 -29.45 0.75 15.42
C ASP A 425 -28.91 0.36 14.02
N TRP A 426 -29.78 0.49 13.02
CA TRP A 426 -29.46 0.18 11.62
C TRP A 426 -28.30 1.06 11.10
N PHE A 427 -28.18 2.28 11.62
CA PHE A 427 -27.13 3.21 11.22
C PHE A 427 -25.75 2.72 11.66
N ALA A 428 -25.59 2.25 12.91
CA ALA A 428 -24.35 1.66 13.40
C ALA A 428 -23.95 0.40 12.61
N SER A 429 -24.95 -0.38 12.18
CA SER A 429 -24.73 -1.57 11.35
C SER A 429 -24.28 -1.22 9.92
N ALA A 430 -24.68 -0.06 9.39
CA ALA A 430 -24.27 0.40 8.07
C ALA A 430 -22.78 0.77 7.98
N LEU A 431 -22.15 1.17 9.09
CA LEU A 431 -20.73 1.54 9.11
C LEU A 431 -19.79 0.38 8.74
N TYR A 432 -20.22 -0.87 8.96
CA TYR A 432 -19.46 -2.05 8.52
C TYR A 432 -19.32 -2.13 6.98
N GLY A 433 -20.20 -1.47 6.22
CA GLY A 433 -20.14 -1.39 4.76
C GLY A 433 -19.18 -0.33 4.22
N VAL A 434 -18.65 0.58 5.06
CA VAL A 434 -17.75 1.66 4.61
C VAL A 434 -16.48 1.14 3.90
N PRO A 435 -15.82 0.05 4.33
CA PRO A 435 -14.71 -0.54 3.59
C PRO A 435 -15.05 -0.93 2.14
N ILE A 436 -16.29 -1.34 1.86
CA ILE A 436 -16.75 -1.64 0.50
C ILE A 436 -16.78 -0.36 -0.32
N VAL A 437 -17.41 0.69 0.20
CA VAL A 437 -17.51 1.99 -0.49
C VAL A 437 -16.12 2.56 -0.77
N ARG A 438 -15.20 2.49 0.20
CA ARG A 438 -13.80 2.90 0.03
C ARG A 438 -13.06 2.05 -1.00
N GLY A 439 -13.25 0.73 -0.96
CA GLY A 439 -12.64 -0.17 -1.93
C GLY A 439 -13.10 0.16 -3.35
N VAL A 440 -14.41 0.33 -3.55
CA VAL A 440 -14.98 0.74 -4.84
C VAL A 440 -14.47 2.13 -5.28
N ALA A 441 -14.35 3.09 -4.35
CA ALA A 441 -13.79 4.39 -4.68
C ALA A 441 -12.32 4.28 -5.14
N ILE A 442 -11.49 3.56 -4.39
CA ILE A 442 -10.07 3.41 -4.70
C ILE A 442 -9.89 2.61 -6.00
N GLY A 443 -10.60 1.50 -6.20
CA GLY A 443 -10.42 0.62 -7.36
C GLY A 443 -11.23 1.01 -8.59
N GLY A 444 -12.53 1.22 -8.41
CA GLY A 444 -13.49 1.42 -9.50
C GLY A 444 -13.52 2.83 -10.06
N LEU A 445 -13.13 3.85 -9.28
CA LEU A 445 -13.12 5.26 -9.74
C LEU A 445 -11.73 5.74 -10.19
N GLN A 446 -10.84 4.85 -10.64
CA GLN A 446 -9.48 5.19 -11.09
C GLN A 446 -9.43 6.15 -12.30
N GLN A 447 -10.54 6.36 -13.01
CA GLN A 447 -10.65 7.36 -14.08
C GLN A 447 -10.62 8.81 -13.57
N SER A 448 -11.00 9.06 -12.30
CA SER A 448 -11.10 10.41 -11.74
C SER A 448 -10.62 10.46 -10.29
N GLY A 449 -9.39 10.96 -10.08
CA GLY A 449 -8.82 11.15 -8.73
C GLY A 449 -9.66 12.06 -7.84
N LEU A 450 -10.33 13.06 -8.42
CA LEU A 450 -11.24 13.95 -7.67
C LEU A 450 -12.44 13.19 -7.11
N SER A 451 -13.04 12.30 -7.90
CA SER A 451 -14.15 11.46 -7.46
C SER A 451 -13.73 10.52 -6.33
N GLN A 452 -12.51 9.97 -6.40
CA GLN A 452 -11.95 9.13 -5.33
C GLN A 452 -11.83 9.91 -4.02
N ILE A 453 -11.24 11.11 -4.05
CA ILE A 453 -11.06 11.96 -2.86
C ILE A 453 -12.41 12.32 -2.24
N LEU A 454 -13.38 12.77 -3.03
CA LEU A 454 -14.69 13.20 -2.50
C LEU A 454 -15.40 12.07 -1.75
N VAL A 455 -15.41 10.86 -2.30
CA VAL A 455 -16.02 9.70 -1.65
C VAL A 455 -15.26 9.32 -0.37
N LEU A 456 -13.92 9.36 -0.39
CA LEU A 456 -13.11 9.06 0.81
C LEU A 456 -13.32 10.10 1.93
N ILE A 457 -13.38 11.39 1.60
CA ILE A 457 -13.72 12.46 2.56
C ILE A 457 -15.11 12.22 3.14
N ALA A 458 -16.12 11.94 2.31
CA ALA A 458 -17.47 11.67 2.77
C ALA A 458 -17.51 10.47 3.73
N CYS A 459 -16.78 9.40 3.42
CA CYS A 459 -16.66 8.25 4.32
C CYS A 459 -16.00 8.60 5.65
N GLU A 460 -14.92 9.39 5.68
CA GLU A 460 -14.28 9.79 6.94
C GLU A 460 -15.15 10.74 7.76
N VAL A 461 -15.85 11.69 7.12
CA VAL A 461 -16.78 12.60 7.79
C VAL A 461 -17.95 11.84 8.39
N LEU A 462 -18.51 10.86 7.68
CA LEU A 462 -19.57 9.99 8.18
C LEU A 462 -19.13 9.24 9.45
N ILE A 463 -17.92 8.69 9.44
CA ILE A 463 -17.35 7.98 10.60
C ILE A 463 -17.12 8.94 11.76
N LEU A 464 -16.53 10.11 11.51
CA LEU A 464 -16.27 11.10 12.55
C LEU A 464 -17.57 11.60 13.18
N ALA A 465 -18.60 11.87 12.36
CA ALA A 465 -19.93 12.26 12.83
C ALA A 465 -20.55 11.17 13.72
N CYS A 466 -20.46 9.91 13.31
CA CYS A 466 -20.92 8.77 14.10
C CYS A 466 -20.16 8.65 15.44
N MET A 467 -18.85 8.88 15.43
CA MET A 467 -18.03 8.87 16.65
C MET A 467 -18.41 10.00 17.60
N LEU A 468 -18.55 11.23 17.10
CA LEU A 468 -18.95 12.40 17.86
C LEU A 468 -20.33 12.22 18.49
N TRP A 469 -21.27 11.63 17.75
CA TRP A 469 -22.59 11.28 18.27
C TRP A 469 -22.51 10.29 19.43
N ASN A 470 -21.60 9.33 19.35
CA ASN A 470 -21.41 8.28 20.35
C ASN A 470 -20.45 8.65 21.50
N CYS A 471 -19.74 9.79 21.44
CA CYS A 471 -18.87 10.30 22.51
C CYS A 471 -19.56 10.41 23.88
N ARG A 472 -20.90 10.57 23.89
CA ARG A 472 -21.68 10.72 25.13
C ARG A 472 -21.73 9.47 26.00
N TYR A 473 -21.36 8.31 25.45
CA TYR A 473 -21.57 7.01 26.10
C TYR A 473 -20.27 6.25 26.41
N GLY A 474 -19.10 6.84 26.13
CA GLY A 474 -17.81 6.23 26.46
C GLY A 474 -16.61 6.88 25.75
N PRO A 475 -15.38 6.48 26.12
CA PRO A 475 -14.16 7.03 25.54
C PRO A 475 -13.94 6.53 24.10
N VAL A 476 -14.27 7.38 23.11
CA VAL A 476 -14.03 7.11 21.67
C VAL A 476 -12.81 7.85 21.09
N TRP A 477 -12.05 8.54 21.94
CA TRP A 477 -10.99 9.47 21.56
C TRP A 477 -9.96 8.88 20.59
N ARG A 478 -9.57 7.61 20.77
CA ARG A 478 -8.59 6.94 19.91
C ARG A 478 -9.10 6.76 18.49
N HIS A 479 -10.33 6.28 18.33
CA HIS A 479 -10.94 6.05 17.03
C HIS A 479 -11.23 7.39 16.32
N THR A 480 -11.65 8.41 17.09
CA THR A 480 -11.78 9.79 16.59
C THR A 480 -10.45 10.33 16.09
N CYS A 481 -9.35 10.14 16.83
CA CYS A 481 -8.02 10.59 16.44
C CYS A 481 -7.55 9.91 15.15
N PHE A 482 -7.77 8.60 14.99
CA PHE A 482 -7.43 7.88 13.76
C PHE A 482 -8.25 8.36 12.57
N SER A 483 -9.57 8.52 12.75
CA SER A 483 -10.45 9.05 11.71
C SER A 483 -10.05 10.48 11.32
N ALA A 484 -9.73 11.34 12.29
CA ALA A 484 -9.27 12.70 12.05
C ALA A 484 -7.92 12.74 11.31
N ALA A 485 -6.96 11.90 11.70
CA ALA A 485 -5.67 11.81 11.01
C ALA A 485 -5.84 11.35 9.55
N ARG A 486 -6.71 10.37 9.29
CA ARG A 486 -7.05 9.94 7.91
C ARG A 486 -7.71 11.06 7.11
N LEU A 487 -8.69 11.75 7.71
CA LEU A 487 -9.38 12.87 7.06
C LEU A 487 -8.40 14.00 6.71
N VAL A 488 -7.54 14.39 7.65
CA VAL A 488 -6.49 15.40 7.44
C VAL A 488 -5.52 14.97 6.34
N SER A 489 -5.12 13.70 6.32
CA SER A 489 -4.24 13.17 5.26
C SER A 489 -4.90 13.23 3.89
N ILE A 490 -6.16 12.80 3.75
CA ILE A 490 -6.93 12.88 2.49
C ILE A 490 -7.16 14.34 2.08
N ALA A 491 -7.43 15.24 3.03
CA ALA A 491 -7.59 16.66 2.72
C ALA A 491 -6.30 17.27 2.15
N MET A 492 -5.13 16.85 2.64
CA MET A 492 -3.84 17.27 2.08
C MET A 492 -3.60 16.69 0.68
N THR A 493 -4.08 15.47 0.36
CA THR A 493 -3.91 14.90 -0.98
C THR A 493 -4.69 15.63 -2.08
N CYS A 494 -5.65 16.51 -1.72
CA CYS A 494 -6.30 17.43 -2.67
C CYS A 494 -5.30 18.29 -3.45
N ALA A 495 -4.13 18.61 -2.88
CA ALA A 495 -3.08 19.37 -3.56
C ALA A 495 -2.39 18.60 -4.71
N PHE A 496 -2.59 17.28 -4.78
CA PHE A 496 -2.04 16.40 -5.81
C PHE A 496 -3.00 16.17 -6.97
N ILE A 497 -4.15 16.85 -7.00
CA ILE A 497 -5.03 16.84 -8.17
C ILE A 497 -4.24 17.40 -9.37
N PRO A 498 -4.23 16.74 -10.54
CA PRO A 498 -3.41 17.15 -11.69
C PRO A 498 -3.62 18.62 -12.12
N HIS A 499 -4.85 19.11 -12.03
CA HIS A 499 -5.22 20.49 -12.38
C HIS A 499 -5.03 21.52 -11.26
N ALA A 500 -4.68 21.08 -10.05
CA ALA A 500 -4.34 22.01 -8.97
C ALA A 500 -3.03 22.71 -9.34
N GLN A 501 -3.04 24.03 -9.52
CA GLN A 501 -1.88 24.83 -9.93
C GLN A 501 -0.80 24.99 -8.84
N VAL A 502 -0.61 23.97 -8.01
CA VAL A 502 0.31 23.94 -6.88
C VAL A 502 1.74 23.70 -7.38
N SER A 503 2.71 24.41 -6.80
CA SER A 503 4.13 24.21 -7.15
C SER A 503 4.64 22.84 -6.70
N GLU A 504 5.59 22.25 -7.43
CA GLU A 504 6.21 20.96 -7.05
C GLU A 504 6.88 21.00 -5.67
N ARG A 505 7.43 22.16 -5.29
CA ARG A 505 7.95 22.38 -3.93
C ARG A 505 6.86 22.19 -2.87
N SER A 506 5.69 22.80 -3.07
CA SER A 506 4.56 22.68 -2.14
C SER A 506 4.02 21.25 -2.11
N ARG A 507 3.96 20.56 -3.25
CA ARG A 507 3.57 19.15 -3.32
C ARG A 507 4.52 18.26 -2.51
N GLY A 508 5.84 18.44 -2.68
CA GLY A 508 6.85 17.71 -1.91
C GLY A 508 6.72 17.95 -0.39
N LEU A 509 6.52 19.20 0.04
CA LEU A 509 6.32 19.52 1.46
C LEU A 509 5.06 18.88 2.04
N LEU A 510 3.93 18.94 1.32
CA LEU A 510 2.68 18.32 1.74
C LEU A 510 2.81 16.79 1.85
N ALA A 511 3.54 16.15 0.93
CA ALA A 511 3.82 14.73 1.01
C ALA A 511 4.61 14.36 2.27
N TYR A 512 5.62 15.14 2.67
CA TYR A 512 6.30 14.94 3.96
C TYR A 512 5.37 15.14 5.16
N CYS A 513 4.49 16.15 5.12
CA CYS A 513 3.50 16.36 6.18
C CYS A 513 2.56 15.15 6.33
N ILE A 514 2.08 14.58 5.23
CA ILE A 514 1.23 13.38 5.25
C ILE A 514 2.00 12.19 5.86
N LEU A 515 3.24 11.96 5.42
CA LEU A 515 4.09 10.90 5.98
C LEU A 515 4.33 11.09 7.48
N LEU A 516 4.54 12.33 7.94
CA LEU A 516 4.71 12.65 9.36
C LEU A 516 3.45 12.36 10.16
N VAL A 517 2.26 12.70 9.64
CA VAL A 517 0.98 12.38 10.28
C VAL A 517 0.83 10.87 10.44
N HIS A 518 1.08 10.09 9.39
CA HIS A 518 1.02 8.63 9.46
C HIS A 518 2.05 8.04 10.42
N ALA A 519 3.30 8.52 10.39
CA ALA A 519 4.34 8.09 11.33
C ALA A 519 3.97 8.43 12.78
N GLY A 520 3.39 9.60 13.02
CA GLY A 520 2.87 10.02 14.31
C GLY A 520 1.76 9.09 14.83
N VAL A 521 0.83 8.69 13.96
CA VAL A 521 -0.20 7.71 14.35
C VAL A 521 0.40 6.34 14.66
N LEU A 522 1.38 5.87 13.89
CA LEU A 522 2.07 4.59 14.19
C LEU A 522 2.82 4.63 15.53
N LEU A 523 3.54 5.72 15.79
CA LEU A 523 4.32 5.90 17.02
C LEU A 523 3.44 6.15 18.25
N PHE A 524 2.55 7.14 18.23
CA PHE A 524 1.78 7.55 19.40
C PHE A 524 0.45 6.79 19.52
N GLY A 525 -0.13 6.35 18.39
CA GLY A 525 -1.41 5.66 18.36
C GLY A 525 -1.32 4.16 18.64
N PHE A 526 -0.22 3.52 18.23
CA PHE A 526 -0.03 2.07 18.38
C PHE A 526 1.16 1.73 19.29
N LEU A 527 2.37 2.22 18.98
CA LEU A 527 3.57 1.87 19.75
C LEU A 527 3.53 2.42 21.18
N GLY A 528 3.11 3.66 21.39
CA GLY A 528 2.99 4.29 22.71
C GLY A 528 2.12 3.49 23.69
N PRO A 529 0.85 3.20 23.36
CA PRO A 529 -0.01 2.35 24.18
C PRO A 529 0.58 0.96 24.44
N CYS A 530 1.19 0.35 23.42
CA CYS A 530 1.87 -0.94 23.55
C CYS A 530 2.98 -0.91 24.60
N LEU A 531 3.86 0.11 24.56
CA LEU A 531 4.95 0.25 25.52
C LEU A 531 4.42 0.50 26.94
N VAL A 532 3.38 1.33 27.08
CA VAL A 532 2.73 1.58 28.37
C VAL A 532 2.14 0.30 28.96
N ASP A 533 1.48 -0.52 28.14
CA ASP A 533 0.88 -1.77 28.59
C ASP A 533 1.94 -2.80 28.99
N ILE A 534 3.05 -2.90 28.24
CA ILE A 534 4.20 -3.76 28.58
C ILE A 534 4.84 -3.29 29.89
N VAL A 535 5.15 -1.99 30.03
CA VAL A 535 5.78 -1.45 31.25
C VAL A 535 4.87 -1.64 32.47
N ARG A 536 3.56 -1.37 32.34
CA ARG A 536 2.59 -1.63 33.41
C ARG A 536 2.54 -3.09 33.78
N PHE A 537 2.61 -3.99 32.80
CA PHE A 537 2.65 -5.42 33.06
C PHE A 537 3.91 -5.81 33.84
N SER A 538 5.09 -5.37 33.41
CA SER A 538 6.35 -5.63 34.11
C SER A 538 6.36 -5.07 35.53
N LEU A 539 5.83 -3.87 35.74
CA LEU A 539 5.72 -3.26 37.08
C LEU A 539 4.72 -3.99 37.99
N CYS A 540 3.62 -4.51 37.44
CA CYS A 540 2.71 -5.39 38.17
C CYS A 540 3.40 -6.70 38.58
N GLU A 541 4.16 -7.32 37.67
CA GLU A 541 4.88 -8.58 37.95
C GLU A 541 5.98 -8.40 39.00
N MET A 542 6.64 -7.24 39.03
CA MET A 542 7.61 -6.87 40.07
C MET A 542 6.97 -6.39 41.39
N GLY A 543 5.64 -6.33 41.49
CA GLY A 543 4.93 -5.96 42.72
C GLY A 543 4.92 -4.46 43.06
N PHE A 544 5.41 -3.59 42.16
CA PHE A 544 5.40 -2.13 42.38
C PHE A 544 4.03 -1.49 42.19
N ILE A 545 3.12 -2.15 41.43
CA ILE A 545 1.77 -1.65 41.14
C ILE A 545 0.75 -2.76 41.43
N LYS A 546 -0.27 -2.47 42.24
CA LYS A 546 -1.40 -3.39 42.46
C LYS A 546 -2.16 -3.66 41.17
N SER A 547 -2.45 -4.94 40.92
CA SER A 547 -3.26 -5.33 39.77
C SER A 547 -4.65 -4.67 39.84
N PRO A 548 -5.18 -4.12 38.73
CA PRO A 548 -6.54 -3.57 38.69
C PRO A 548 -7.62 -4.56 39.14
N ALA A 549 -7.33 -5.86 39.10
CA ALA A 549 -8.23 -6.93 39.56
C ALA A 549 -8.47 -6.90 41.09
N GLU A 550 -7.54 -6.40 41.90
CA GLU A 550 -7.70 -6.33 43.36
C GLU A 550 -8.70 -5.24 43.79
N GLY A 551 -8.82 -4.15 43.03
CA GLY A 551 -9.78 -3.08 43.32
C GLY A 551 -11.24 -3.49 43.07
N PHE A 552 -11.49 -4.30 42.03
CA PHE A 552 -12.83 -4.81 41.72
C PHE A 552 -13.31 -5.87 42.72
N ALA A 553 -12.40 -6.72 43.23
CA ALA A 553 -12.74 -7.71 44.25
C ALA A 553 -13.14 -7.06 45.60
N GLN A 554 -12.62 -5.87 45.90
CA GLN A 554 -12.93 -5.14 47.13
C GLN A 554 -14.27 -4.37 47.05
N SER A 555 -14.69 -3.96 45.84
CA SER A 555 -15.98 -3.30 45.59
C SER A 555 -17.18 -4.25 45.59
N ASN A 556 -16.99 -5.55 45.36
CA ASN A 556 -18.08 -6.54 45.30
C ASN A 556 -18.32 -7.27 46.63
N ARG A 557 -17.64 -6.90 47.72
CA ARG A 557 -18.08 -7.32 49.05
C ARG A 557 -19.28 -6.47 49.44
N ALA A 558 -20.48 -7.04 49.35
CA ALA A 558 -21.69 -6.45 49.92
C ALA A 558 -21.41 -6.03 51.38
N PRO A 559 -21.90 -4.88 51.84
CA PRO A 559 -21.80 -4.52 53.25
C PRO A 559 -22.55 -5.57 54.05
N VAL A 560 -21.82 -6.27 54.92
CA VAL A 560 -22.41 -7.15 55.94
C VAL A 560 -23.26 -6.24 56.83
N ARG A 561 -24.58 -6.30 56.67
CA ARG A 561 -25.51 -5.75 57.66
C ARG A 561 -25.39 -6.63 58.90
N ILE A 562 -24.71 -6.11 59.92
CA ILE A 562 -24.90 -6.57 61.30
C ILE A 562 -26.02 -5.71 61.85
N THR A 563 -27.23 -6.26 61.87
CA THR A 563 -28.33 -6.02 62.84
C THR A 563 -29.48 -6.93 62.49
#